data_AF-A0A6J7UK99-F1
#
_entry.id   AF-A0A6J7UK99-F1
#
_cell.length_a   1.000
_cell.length_b   1.000
_cell.length_c   1.000
_cell.angle_alpha   90.00
_cell.angle_beta   90.00
_cell.angle_gamma   90.00
#
_symmetry.space_group_name_H-M   'P 1'
#
loop_
_entity.id
_entity.type
_entity.pdbx_description
1 polymer ?
#
loop_
_entity_poly.entity_id
_entity_poly.type
_entity_poly.pdbx_seq_one_letter_code
_entity_poly.pdbx_strand_id
1 'polypeptide(L)'
;MSMDMNREQKRQMKRMGTLNEQGNPTRGQARTKATRGHDEARTTPPQYLREVRAEMRKVAWPSWPEVRKYSIVVLVTVAVVTAMVFGLDSGFGELSSWLYG
;
A
#
# COMPACT_ATOMS: atom_id res chain seq x y z
N MET A 1 26.50 24.34 44.85
CA MET A 1 25.02 24.42 44.90
C MET A 1 24.47 23.00 44.75
N SER A 2 24.51 22.22 45.83
CA SER A 2 24.03 20.84 45.87
C SER A 2 22.50 20.84 45.81
N MET A 3 21.93 20.21 44.79
CA MET A 3 20.49 19.99 44.71
C MET A 3 20.09 18.97 45.80
N ASP A 4 19.67 19.47 46.95
CA ASP A 4 19.08 18.66 48.02
C ASP A 4 17.75 18.08 47.54
N MET A 5 17.83 16.89 46.94
CA MET A 5 16.67 16.14 46.52
C MET A 5 15.79 15.82 47.73
N ASN A 6 14.59 16.41 47.71
CA ASN A 6 13.55 16.27 48.71
C ASN A 6 13.23 14.77 48.92
N ARG A 7 13.13 14.33 50.18
CA ARG A 7 12.95 12.92 50.59
C ARG A 7 11.75 12.25 49.93
N GLU A 8 10.79 13.05 49.49
CA GLU A 8 9.62 12.58 48.75
C GLU A 8 9.94 12.12 47.33
N GLN A 9 10.83 12.81 46.61
CA GLN A 9 11.26 12.42 45.27
C GLN A 9 11.95 11.05 45.29
N LYS A 10 12.79 10.81 46.31
CA LYS A 10 13.44 9.50 46.52
C LYS A 10 12.43 8.39 46.80
N ARG A 11 11.36 8.68 47.56
CA ARG A 11 10.28 7.71 47.84
C ARG A 11 9.42 7.43 46.62
N GLN A 12 9.17 8.44 45.78
CA GLN A 12 8.43 8.27 44.53
C GLN A 12 9.22 7.42 43.52
N MET A 13 10.52 7.66 43.34
CA MET A 13 11.35 6.82 42.45
C MET A 13 11.43 5.37 42.95
N LYS A 14 11.44 5.16 44.28
CA LYS A 14 11.38 3.82 44.88
C LYS A 14 10.01 3.14 44.68
N ARG A 15 8.90 3.89 44.80
CA ARG A 15 7.53 3.39 44.50
C ARG A 15 7.33 3.10 43.01
N MET A 16 7.99 3.82 42.12
CA MET A 16 7.93 3.62 40.68
C MET A 16 8.78 2.41 40.20
N GLY A 17 9.49 1.72 41.11
CA GLY A 17 10.28 0.53 40.78
C GLY A 17 11.50 0.80 39.89
N THR A 18 11.92 2.07 39.81
CA THR A 18 12.93 2.53 38.83
C THR A 18 14.37 2.44 39.35
N LEU A 19 14.58 2.19 40.64
CA LEU A 19 15.90 1.96 41.24
C LEU A 19 15.91 0.68 42.08
N ASN A 20 16.94 -0.15 41.88
CA ASN A 20 17.25 -1.28 42.76
C ASN A 20 17.78 -0.78 44.11
N GLU A 21 17.81 -1.63 45.14
CA GLU A 21 18.30 -1.33 46.50
C GLU A 21 19.71 -0.69 46.57
N GLN A 22 20.50 -0.84 45.51
CA GLN A 22 21.86 -0.27 45.37
C GLN A 22 21.88 1.11 44.68
N GLY A 23 20.73 1.73 44.39
CA GLY A 23 20.66 3.09 43.83
C GLY A 23 20.96 3.20 42.33
N ASN A 24 20.99 2.07 41.60
CA ASN A 24 21.21 2.02 40.15
C ASN A 24 19.87 1.81 39.40
N PRO A 25 19.67 2.40 38.21
CA PRO A 25 18.40 2.30 37.50
C PRO A 25 18.10 0.86 37.06
N THR A 26 16.90 0.38 37.36
CA THR A 26 16.48 -0.99 37.08
C THR A 26 16.31 -1.22 35.58
N ARG A 27 16.74 -2.40 35.09
CA ARG A 27 16.74 -2.81 33.67
C ARG A 27 15.40 -2.61 32.93
N GLY A 28 14.28 -2.57 33.65
CA GLY A 28 12.96 -2.25 33.11
C GLY A 28 12.86 -0.84 32.51
N GLN A 29 13.50 0.15 33.13
CA GLN A 29 13.43 1.54 32.67
C GLN A 29 14.38 1.80 31.48
N ALA A 30 15.55 1.14 31.46
CA ALA A 30 16.49 1.18 30.34
C ALA A 30 15.86 0.65 29.05
N ARG A 31 15.01 -0.39 29.14
CA ARG A 31 14.26 -0.90 27.98
C ARG A 31 13.21 0.10 27.49
N THR A 32 12.49 0.78 28.39
CA THR A 32 11.45 1.76 27.99
C THR A 32 11.99 3.09 27.46
N LYS A 33 13.26 3.43 27.74
CA LYS A 33 13.95 4.59 27.14
C LYS A 33 14.66 4.27 25.82
N ALA A 34 15.15 3.04 25.64
CA ALA A 34 15.75 2.60 24.37
C ALA A 34 14.73 2.55 23.21
N THR A 35 13.42 2.50 23.49
CA THR A 35 12.35 2.56 22.47
C THR A 35 11.82 3.98 22.22
N ARG A 36 12.38 5.00 22.88
CA ARG A 36 11.97 6.41 22.71
C ARG A 36 13.09 7.29 22.14
N GLY A 37 13.94 6.71 21.29
CA GLY A 37 14.81 7.45 20.39
C GLY A 37 14.05 7.71 19.09
N HIS A 38 13.85 8.98 18.76
CA HIS A 38 13.22 9.43 17.53
C HIS A 38 13.87 8.80 16.29
N ASP A 39 13.18 7.89 15.63
CA ASP A 39 13.14 7.91 14.17
C ASP A 39 12.04 8.91 13.80
N GLU A 40 12.49 10.00 13.21
CA GLU A 40 11.72 11.06 12.58
C GLU A 40 10.45 10.52 11.91
N ALA A 41 9.37 11.29 11.98
CA ALA A 41 8.12 11.06 11.26
C ALA A 41 8.29 11.21 9.73
N ARG A 42 9.23 10.46 9.15
CA ARG A 42 9.29 10.13 7.73
C ARG A 42 8.51 8.83 7.61
N THR A 43 7.43 8.85 6.85
CA THR A 43 6.77 7.62 6.38
C THR A 43 7.85 6.73 5.80
N THR A 44 8.27 5.72 6.56
CA THR A 44 9.25 4.77 6.07
C THR A 44 8.63 4.06 4.86
N PRO A 45 9.37 3.83 3.76
CA PRO A 45 8.86 3.12 2.59
C PRO A 45 7.99 1.86 2.89
N PRO A 46 8.33 1.02 3.89
CA PRO A 46 7.46 -0.11 4.28
C PRO A 46 6.10 0.30 4.87
N GLN A 47 5.99 1.45 5.53
CA GLN A 47 4.73 1.98 6.05
C GLN A 47 3.83 2.49 4.92
N TYR A 48 4.39 3.21 3.95
CA TYR A 48 3.68 3.63 2.74
C TYR A 48 3.11 2.44 1.95
N LEU A 49 3.88 1.37 1.76
CA LEU A 49 3.40 0.16 1.07
C LEU A 49 2.25 -0.53 1.83
N ARG A 50 2.26 -0.49 3.17
CA ARG A 50 1.15 -1.01 3.99
C ARG A 50 -0.10 -0.16 3.81
N GLU A 51 0.04 1.16 3.77
CA GLU A 51 -1.07 2.09 3.53
C GLU A 51 -1.65 1.90 2.12
N VAL A 52 -0.81 1.82 1.08
CA VAL A 52 -1.24 1.53 -0.30
C VAL A 52 -1.95 0.18 -0.39
N ARG A 53 -1.45 -0.87 0.27
CA ARG A 53 -2.12 -2.18 0.28
C ARG A 53 -3.48 -2.12 1.00
N ALA A 54 -3.58 -1.34 2.07
CA ALA A 54 -4.84 -1.13 2.78
C ALA A 54 -5.86 -0.39 1.91
N GLU A 55 -5.42 0.59 1.12
CA GLU A 55 -6.26 1.35 0.19
C GLU A 55 -6.63 0.54 -1.06
N MET A 56 -5.69 -0.22 -1.62
CA MET A 56 -5.92 -1.14 -2.74
C MET A 56 -6.94 -2.23 -2.41
N ARG A 57 -7.11 -2.58 -1.12
CA ARG A 57 -8.15 -3.52 -0.67
C ARG A 57 -9.56 -2.89 -0.68
N LYS A 58 -9.66 -1.56 -0.68
CA LYS A 58 -10.94 -0.85 -0.88
C LYS A 58 -11.33 -0.80 -2.35
N VAL A 59 -10.38 -0.94 -3.26
CA VAL A 59 -10.66 -1.05 -4.69
C VAL A 59 -11.35 -2.39 -4.91
N ALA A 60 -12.60 -2.34 -5.36
CA ALA A 60 -13.34 -3.52 -5.77
C ALA A 60 -12.70 -4.10 -7.03
N TRP A 61 -11.74 -5.01 -6.84
CA TRP A 61 -11.17 -5.74 -7.97
C TRP A 61 -12.26 -6.60 -8.60
N PRO A 62 -12.41 -6.50 -9.93
CA PRO A 62 -13.52 -7.12 -10.62
C PRO A 62 -13.48 -8.64 -10.48
N SER A 63 -14.67 -9.24 -10.45
CA SER A 63 -14.79 -10.69 -10.46
C SER A 63 -14.36 -11.25 -11.83
N TRP A 64 -13.56 -12.31 -11.86
CA TRP A 64 -13.12 -12.96 -13.10
C TRP A 64 -14.26 -13.29 -14.10
N PRO A 65 -15.45 -13.73 -13.66
CA PRO A 65 -16.57 -13.96 -14.57
C PRO A 65 -17.07 -12.69 -15.26
N GLU A 66 -17.02 -11.54 -14.57
CA GLU A 66 -17.47 -10.26 -15.10
C GLU A 66 -16.49 -9.70 -16.13
N VAL A 67 -15.18 -9.78 -15.85
CA VAL A 67 -14.13 -9.45 -16.84
C VAL A 67 -14.34 -10.25 -18.11
N ARG A 68 -14.61 -11.56 -18.00
CA ARG A 68 -14.85 -12.43 -19.16
C ARG A 68 -16.05 -11.99 -19.98
N LYS A 69 -17.17 -11.64 -19.34
CA LYS A 69 -18.38 -11.17 -20.05
C LYS A 69 -18.08 -9.92 -20.85
N TYR A 70 -17.44 -8.93 -20.24
CA TYR A 70 -17.11 -7.68 -20.93
C TYR A 70 -16.08 -7.89 -22.05
N SER A 71 -15.07 -8.73 -21.83
CA SER A 71 -14.10 -9.08 -22.88
C SER A 71 -14.74 -9.79 -24.07
N ILE A 72 -15.71 -10.68 -23.85
CA ILE A 72 -16.43 -11.37 -24.95
C ILE A 72 -17.21 -10.36 -25.79
N VAL A 73 -17.92 -9.41 -25.17
CA VAL A 73 -18.67 -8.37 -25.91
C VAL A 73 -17.71 -7.55 -26.79
N VAL A 74 -16.55 -7.17 -26.27
CA VAL A 74 -15.53 -6.45 -27.04
C VAL A 74 -15.00 -7.30 -28.19
N LEU A 75 -14.65 -8.56 -27.94
CA LEU A 75 -14.16 -9.48 -28.99
C LEU A 75 -15.16 -9.67 -30.12
N VAL A 76 -16.45 -9.85 -29.79
CA VAL A 76 -17.52 -9.99 -30.79
C VAL A 76 -17.65 -8.71 -31.60
N THR A 77 -17.68 -7.55 -30.94
CA THR A 77 -17.79 -6.25 -31.62
C THR A 77 -16.62 -6.03 -32.59
N VAL A 78 -15.39 -6.30 -32.15
CA VAL A 78 -14.19 -6.20 -33.00
C VAL A 78 -14.29 -7.16 -34.18
N ALA A 79 -14.67 -8.43 -33.94
CA ALA A 79 -14.80 -9.41 -35.01
C ALA A 79 -15.83 -8.99 -36.08
N VAL A 80 -16.97 -8.42 -35.68
CA VAL A 80 -18.00 -7.92 -36.60
C VAL A 80 -17.47 -6.76 -37.44
N VAL A 81 -16.83 -5.77 -36.80
CA VAL A 81 -16.27 -4.62 -37.52
C VAL A 81 -15.15 -5.07 -38.46
N THR A 82 -14.26 -5.95 -38.01
CA THR A 82 -13.20 -6.51 -38.86
C THR A 82 -13.77 -7.28 -40.04
N ALA A 83 -14.81 -8.09 -39.85
CA ALA A 83 -15.46 -8.82 -40.94
C ALA A 83 -16.12 -7.87 -41.95
N MET A 84 -16.76 -6.80 -41.48
CA MET A 84 -17.36 -5.78 -42.34
C MET A 84 -16.29 -5.06 -43.17
N VAL A 85 -15.21 -4.60 -42.55
CA VAL A 85 -14.10 -3.94 -43.24
C VAL A 85 -13.45 -4.90 -44.24
N PHE A 86 -13.17 -6.14 -43.84
CA PHE A 86 -12.62 -7.16 -44.73
C PHE A 86 -13.51 -7.43 -45.95
N GLY A 87 -14.83 -7.52 -45.76
CA GLY A 87 -15.77 -7.70 -46.85
C GLY A 87 -15.82 -6.51 -47.80
N LEU A 88 -15.78 -5.28 -47.26
CA LEU A 88 -15.70 -4.06 -48.05
C LEU A 88 -14.38 -3.99 -48.83
N ASP A 89 -13.24 -4.21 -48.17
CA ASP A 89 -11.92 -4.19 -48.80
C ASP A 89 -11.82 -5.22 -49.93
N SER A 90 -12.37 -6.42 -49.72
CA SER A 90 -12.41 -7.47 -50.76
C SER A 90 -13.31 -7.07 -51.93
N GLY A 91 -14.50 -6.51 -51.64
CA GLY A 91 -15.43 -6.04 -52.67
C GLY A 91 -14.89 -4.87 -53.49
N PHE A 92 -14.23 -3.90 -52.84
CA PHE A 92 -13.55 -2.81 -53.54
C PHE A 92 -12.33 -3.30 -54.32
N GLY A 93 -11.61 -4.31 -53.81
CA GLY A 93 -10.51 -4.96 -54.52
C GLY A 93 -10.96 -5.59 -55.84
N GLU A 94 -12.02 -6.40 -55.82
CA GLU A 94 -12.59 -7.00 -57.03
C GLU A 94 -13.16 -5.96 -58.00
N LEU A 95 -13.90 -4.96 -57.48
CA LEU A 95 -14.47 -3.90 -58.31
C LEU A 95 -13.40 -3.04 -58.99
N SER A 96 -12.33 -2.70 -58.26
CA SER A 96 -11.21 -1.94 -58.83
C SER A 96 -10.44 -2.75 -59.86
N SER A 97 -10.21 -4.05 -59.62
CA SER A 97 -9.59 -4.93 -60.62
C SER A 97 -10.43 -5.06 -61.89
N TRP A 98 -11.77 -5.02 -61.80
CA TRP A 98 -12.65 -5.02 -62.96
C TRP A 98 -12.66 -3.68 -63.70
N LEU A 99 -12.53 -2.57 -62.96
CA LEU A 99 -12.56 -1.22 -63.54
C LEU A 99 -11.23 -0.82 -64.22
N TYR A 100 -10.11 -1.31 -63.69
CA TYR A 100 -8.76 -0.99 -64.17
C TYR A 100 -8.08 -2.11 -64.96
N GLY A 101 -8.71 -3.28 -65.09
CA GLY A 101 -8.29 -4.39 -65.94
C GLY A 101 -8.90 -4.30 -67.33
#